data_AF-A0A6G2QSB8-F1
#
_entry.id   AF-A0A6G2QSB8-F1
#
_cell.length_a   1.000
_cell.length_b   1.000
_cell.length_c   1.000
_cell.angle_alpha   90.00
_cell.angle_beta   90.00
_cell.angle_gamma   90.00
#
_symmetry.space_group_name_H-M   'P 1'
#
loop_
_entity.id
_entity.type
_entity.pdbx_description
1 polymer ?
#
loop_
_entity_poly.entity_id
_entity_poly.type
_entity_poly.pdbx_seq_one_letter_code
_entity_poly.pdbx_strand_id
1 'polypeptide(L)'
;MAVVGTGAAGTMVALQLCETAVRRRVPLVLLLIDPAPEAGRGRAYAGREARHLLNVRAGAMSCYPDDPAHFVRWLCRHGQPTVSADDFVPRHRYGAYLADTLGQAIIAATGTVR
;
A
#
# COMPACT_ATOMS: atom_id res chain seq x y z
N MET A 1 2.28 -19.36 0.59
CA MET A 1 2.03 -18.52 1.79
C MET A 1 0.63 -17.96 1.69
N ALA A 2 -0.04 -17.75 2.82
CA ALA A 2 -1.35 -17.11 2.86
C ALA A 2 -1.30 -15.90 3.81
N VAL A 3 -1.94 -14.80 3.40
CA VAL A 3 -2.11 -13.59 4.20
C VAL A 3 -3.61 -13.39 4.43
N VAL A 4 -4.03 -13.45 5.70
CA VAL A 4 -5.43 -13.25 6.11
C VAL A 4 -5.59 -11.83 6.62
N GLY A 5 -6.45 -11.07 5.96
CA GLY A 5 -6.58 -9.64 6.10
C GLY A 5 -5.64 -8.87 5.18
N THR A 6 -6.20 -8.03 4.32
CA THR A 6 -5.56 -7.17 3.32
C THR A 6 -5.82 -5.68 3.61
N GLY A 7 -5.93 -5.34 4.90
CA GLY A 7 -5.67 -3.98 5.35
C GLY A 7 -4.17 -3.67 5.38
N ALA A 8 -3.80 -2.47 5.84
CA ALA A 8 -2.43 -1.96 5.71
C ALA A 8 -1.33 -2.97 6.08
N ALA A 9 -1.44 -3.68 7.21
CA ALA A 9 -0.44 -4.65 7.63
C ALA A 9 -0.30 -5.81 6.62
N GLY A 10 -1.41 -6.47 6.26
CA GLY A 10 -1.38 -7.57 5.30
C GLY A 10 -0.98 -7.13 3.90
N THR A 11 -1.37 -5.92 3.51
CA THR A 11 -0.90 -5.28 2.27
C THR A 11 0.60 -5.09 2.25
N MET A 12 1.19 -4.55 3.32
CA MET A 12 2.65 -4.38 3.41
C MET A 12 3.38 -5.73 3.44
N VAL A 13 2.83 -6.75 4.09
CA VAL A 13 3.39 -8.11 4.06
C VAL A 13 3.34 -8.68 2.64
N ALA A 14 2.20 -8.59 1.96
CA ALA A 14 2.05 -9.07 0.59
C ALA A 14 2.99 -8.35 -0.38
N LEU A 15 3.08 -7.03 -0.27
CA LEU A 15 4.02 -6.18 -1.01
C LEU A 15 5.46 -6.67 -0.86
N GLN A 16 5.93 -6.84 0.39
CA GLN A 16 7.30 -7.25 0.67
C GLN A 16 7.59 -8.69 0.22
N LEU A 17 6.61 -9.59 0.29
CA LEU A 17 6.72 -10.95 -0.24
C LEU A 17 6.87 -10.95 -1.76
N CYS A 18 6.07 -10.15 -2.48
CA CYS A 18 6.17 -10.02 -3.94
C CYS A 18 7.55 -9.51 -4.36
N GLU A 19 7.99 -8.38 -3.80
CA GLU A 19 9.29 -7.79 -4.14
C GLU A 19 10.46 -8.69 -3.77
N THR A 20 10.38 -9.40 -2.64
CA THR A 20 11.43 -10.32 -2.21
C THR A 20 11.50 -11.56 -3.09
N ALA A 21 10.35 -12.11 -3.51
CA ALA A 21 10.30 -13.24 -4.44
C ALA A 21 10.96 -12.87 -5.78
N VAL A 22 10.63 -11.70 -6.35
CA VAL A 22 11.25 -11.18 -7.57
C VAL A 22 12.75 -10.99 -7.41
N ARG A 23 13.18 -10.25 -6.37
CA ARG A 23 14.59 -9.95 -6.10
C ARG A 23 15.44 -11.21 -5.91
N ARG A 24 14.90 -12.23 -5.25
CA ARG A 24 15.59 -13.50 -5.02
C ARG A 24 15.38 -14.52 -6.14
N ARG A 25 14.52 -14.24 -7.11
CA ARG A 25 14.09 -15.15 -8.19
C ARG A 25 13.57 -16.49 -7.66
N VAL A 26 12.79 -16.44 -6.58
CA VAL A 26 12.19 -17.62 -5.96
C VAL A 26 10.69 -17.63 -6.26
N PRO A 27 10.17 -18.69 -6.90
CA PRO A 27 8.73 -18.82 -7.12
C PRO A 27 7.96 -18.85 -5.80
N LEU A 28 6.86 -18.08 -5.73
CA LEU A 28 6.01 -18.01 -4.54
C LEU A 28 4.55 -18.13 -4.95
N VAL A 29 3.80 -18.99 -4.25
CA VAL A 29 2.33 -18.96 -4.30
C VAL A 29 1.84 -18.10 -3.13
N LEU A 30 1.11 -17.02 -3.42
CA LEU A 30 0.62 -16.06 -2.43
C LEU A 30 -0.90 -15.94 -2.49
N LEU A 31 -1.58 -16.44 -1.47
CA LEU A 31 -3.03 -16.31 -1.32
C LEU A 31 -3.36 -15.12 -0.40
N LEU A 32 -4.12 -14.15 -0.92
CA LEU A 32 -4.66 -13.04 -0.14
C LEU A 32 -6.13 -13.31 0.19
N ILE A 33 -6.48 -13.28 1.48
CA ILE A 33 -7.82 -13.60 1.96
C ILE A 33 -8.35 -12.40 2.72
N ASP A 34 -9.42 -11.77 2.23
CA ASP A 34 -10.10 -10.66 2.91
C ASP A 34 -11.60 -10.71 2.65
N PRO A 35 -12.45 -10.34 3.62
CA PRO A 35 -13.89 -10.16 3.38
C PRO A 35 -14.21 -8.97 2.45
N ALA A 36 -13.32 -8.00 2.29
CA ALA A 36 -13.49 -6.87 1.39
C ALA A 36 -13.27 -7.29 -0.08
N PRO A 37 -14.00 -6.69 -1.03
CA PRO A 37 -13.90 -7.03 -2.45
C PRO A 37 -12.60 -6.54 -3.10
N GLU A 38 -11.96 -5.51 -2.52
CA GLU A 38 -10.70 -4.95 -3.00
C GLU A 38 -9.64 -5.08 -1.91
N ALA A 39 -8.52 -5.74 -2.24
CA ALA A 39 -7.35 -5.78 -1.39
C ALA A 39 -6.64 -4.42 -1.33
N GLY A 40 -5.87 -4.17 -0.27
CA GLY A 40 -4.99 -3.00 -0.19
C GLY A 40 -5.43 -1.94 0.81
N ARG A 41 -6.73 -1.66 0.90
CA ARG A 41 -7.23 -0.58 1.76
C ARG A 41 -7.49 -1.03 3.19
N GLY A 42 -8.16 -2.15 3.35
CA GLY A 42 -8.77 -2.56 4.62
C GLY A 42 -9.81 -1.57 5.16
N ARG A 43 -10.49 -1.96 6.24
CA ARG A 43 -11.61 -1.17 6.80
C ARG A 43 -11.22 0.23 7.25
N ALA A 44 -10.03 0.41 7.81
CA ALA A 44 -9.57 1.70 8.36
C ALA A 44 -9.38 2.80 7.29
N TYR A 45 -9.12 2.41 6.04
CA TYR A 45 -8.81 3.33 4.94
C TYR A 45 -9.78 3.21 3.75
N ALA A 46 -10.85 2.43 3.89
CA ALA A 46 -11.86 2.23 2.85
C ALA A 46 -12.95 3.33 2.81
N GLY A 47 -13.09 4.14 3.87
CA GLY A 47 -14.03 5.25 3.89
C GLY A 47 -13.72 6.31 2.83
N ARG A 48 -14.72 7.07 2.37
CA ARG A 48 -14.56 8.08 1.31
C ARG A 48 -14.52 9.52 1.82
N GLU A 49 -14.73 9.73 3.12
CA GLU A 49 -14.82 11.08 3.67
C GLU A 49 -13.44 11.77 3.72
N ALA A 50 -13.34 12.95 3.11
CA ALA A 50 -12.10 13.72 3.05
C ALA A 50 -11.67 14.29 4.41
N ARG A 51 -12.63 14.55 5.31
CA ARG A 51 -12.36 15.06 6.67
C ARG A 51 -11.71 14.04 7.61
N HIS A 52 -11.77 12.75 7.29
CA HIS A 52 -11.12 11.72 8.09
C HIS A 52 -9.64 11.70 7.76
N LEU A 53 -8.86 12.50 8.48
CA LEU A 53 -7.42 12.58 8.31
C LEU A 53 -6.71 11.41 9.01
N LEU A 54 -5.51 11.11 8.52
CA LEU A 54 -4.53 10.32 9.24
C LEU A 54 -4.17 11.01 10.56
N ASN A 55 -3.82 10.21 11.58
CA ASN A 55 -3.29 10.70 12.86
C ASN A 55 -1.76 10.83 12.84
N VAL A 56 -1.12 10.52 11.71
CA VAL A 56 0.32 10.56 11.51
C VAL A 56 0.59 11.37 10.25
N ARG A 57 1.72 12.10 10.25
CA ARG A 57 2.18 12.91 9.12
C ARG A 57 2.50 12.05 7.91
N ALA A 58 2.27 12.57 6.70
CA ALA A 58 2.47 11.84 5.45
C ALA A 58 3.89 11.24 5.31
N GLY A 59 4.93 11.94 5.77
CA GLY A 59 6.32 11.48 5.71
C GLY A 59 6.63 10.25 6.57
N ALA A 60 5.77 9.91 7.53
CA ALA A 60 5.90 8.73 8.38
C ALA A 60 4.97 7.57 7.98
N MET A 61 4.31 7.68 6.81
CA MET A 61 3.30 6.74 6.34
C MET A 61 3.73 5.99 5.07
N SER A 62 5.02 5.95 4.74
CA SER A 62 5.50 5.16 3.59
C SER A 62 5.35 3.66 3.84
N CYS A 63 5.02 2.89 2.78
CA CYS A 63 5.13 1.43 2.80
C CYS A 63 6.59 0.94 2.79
N TYR A 64 7.54 1.84 2.52
CA TYR A 64 8.96 1.54 2.38
C TYR A 64 9.75 2.26 3.48
N PRO A 65 10.27 1.53 4.49
CA PRO A 65 11.09 2.12 5.54
C PRO A 65 12.33 2.84 5.01
N ASP A 66 12.94 2.29 3.95
CA ASP A 66 14.14 2.86 3.31
C ASP A 66 13.82 4.01 2.34
N ASP A 67 12.54 4.29 2.09
CA ASP A 67 12.08 5.40 1.25
C ASP A 67 10.88 6.12 1.90
N PRO A 68 11.12 6.93 2.95
CA PRO A 68 10.06 7.65 3.67
C PRO A 68 9.26 8.61 2.78
N ALA A 69 9.86 9.11 1.71
CA ALA A 69 9.22 10.05 0.80
C ALA A 69 8.30 9.37 -0.25
N HIS A 70 8.24 8.04 -0.30
CA HIS A 70 7.47 7.32 -1.33
C HIS A 70 5.99 7.71 -1.34
N PHE A 71 5.33 7.76 -0.18
CA PHE A 71 3.92 8.15 -0.10
C PHE A 71 3.69 9.60 -0.52
N VAL A 72 4.56 10.53 -0.12
CA VAL A 72 4.47 11.94 -0.52
C VAL A 72 4.63 12.09 -2.04
N ARG A 73 5.64 11.45 -2.64
CA ARG A 73 5.81 11.45 -4.10
C ARG A 73 4.61 10.82 -4.82
N TRP A 74 4.04 9.76 -4.25
CA TRP A 74 2.81 9.16 -4.78
C TRP A 74 1.66 10.16 -4.77
N LEU A 75 1.43 10.88 -3.67
CA LEU A 75 0.37 11.88 -3.56
C LEU A 75 0.55 13.02 -4.57
N CYS A 76 1.78 13.52 -4.76
CA CYS A 76 2.09 14.54 -5.76
C CYS A 76 1.65 14.11 -7.17
N ARG A 77 1.95 12.85 -7.54
CA ARG A 77 1.55 12.28 -8.84
C ARG A 77 0.03 12.04 -8.97
N HIS A 78 -0.69 11.96 -7.86
CA HIS A 78 -2.12 11.66 -7.81
C HIS A 78 -2.98 12.87 -7.43
N GLY A 79 -2.58 14.06 -7.90
CA GLY A 79 -3.39 15.28 -7.81
C GLY A 79 -3.27 16.05 -6.49
N GLN A 80 -2.20 15.85 -5.73
CA GLN A 80 -1.85 16.70 -4.58
C GLN A 80 -0.42 17.25 -4.73
N PRO A 81 -0.16 18.12 -5.73
CA PRO A 81 1.20 18.55 -6.08
C PRO A 81 1.92 19.34 -4.99
N THR A 82 1.18 19.95 -4.06
CA THR A 82 1.71 20.81 -2.99
C THR A 82 1.79 20.12 -1.63
N VAL A 83 1.49 18.82 -1.54
CA VAL A 83 1.51 18.11 -0.26
C VAL A 83 2.93 17.96 0.28
N SER A 84 3.07 18.20 1.57
CA SER A 84 4.31 18.09 2.33
C SER A 84 4.34 16.78 3.12
N ALA A 85 5.56 16.37 3.49
CA ALA A 85 5.76 15.29 4.47
C ALA A 85 5.11 15.59 5.83
N ASP A 86 4.89 16.87 6.16
CA ASP A 86 4.32 17.28 7.45
C ASP A 86 2.79 17.29 7.50
N ASP A 87 2.13 17.08 6.36
CA ASP A 87 0.67 17.16 6.27
C ASP A 87 -0.02 15.92 6.83
N PHE A 88 -1.21 16.14 7.42
CA PHE A 88 -2.14 15.08 7.76
C PHE A 88 -3.11 14.86 6.60
N VAL A 89 -2.94 13.75 5.88
CA VAL A 89 -3.64 13.48 4.62
C VAL A 89 -4.93 12.69 4.89
N PRO A 90 -5.99 12.83 4.06
CA PRO A 90 -7.19 12.00 4.20
C PRO A 90 -6.89 10.49 4.15
N ARG A 91 -7.49 9.73 5.07
CA ARG A 91 -7.33 8.26 5.19
C ARG A 91 -7.60 7.53 3.89
N HIS A 92 -8.59 7.97 3.12
CA HIS A 92 -8.95 7.35 1.84
C HIS A 92 -7.81 7.45 0.80
N ARG A 93 -7.00 8.51 0.86
CA ARG A 93 -5.82 8.66 -0.01
C ARG A 93 -4.72 7.68 0.37
N TYR A 94 -4.54 7.43 1.67
CA TYR A 94 -3.62 6.39 2.12
C TYR A 94 -4.10 4.99 1.71
N GLY A 95 -5.42 4.73 1.79
CA GLY A 95 -5.99 3.50 1.25
C GLY A 95 -5.71 3.33 -0.25
N ALA A 96 -5.91 4.38 -1.05
CA ALA A 96 -5.59 4.35 -2.47
C ALA A 96 -4.09 4.08 -2.74
N TYR A 97 -3.21 4.69 -1.94
CA TYR A 97 -1.76 4.45 -2.01
C TYR A 97 -1.40 2.99 -1.72
N LEU A 98 -1.98 2.39 -0.68
CA LEU A 98 -1.74 0.98 -0.34
C LEU A 98 -2.19 0.04 -1.46
N ALA A 99 -3.40 0.27 -2.00
CA ALA A 99 -3.95 -0.54 -3.09
C ALA A 99 -3.11 -0.42 -4.38
N ASP A 100 -2.73 0.80 -4.76
CA ASP A 100 -1.89 1.01 -5.95
C ASP A 100 -0.51 0.38 -5.75
N THR A 101 0.16 0.61 -4.62
CA THR A 101 1.49 0.04 -4.34
C THR A 101 1.48 -1.49 -4.38
N LEU A 102 0.45 -2.12 -3.78
CA LEU A 102 0.28 -3.57 -3.87
C LEU A 102 0.04 -4.04 -5.30
N GLY A 103 -0.83 -3.35 -6.04
CA GLY A 103 -1.11 -3.65 -7.44
C GLY A 103 0.15 -3.62 -8.30
N GLN A 104 0.97 -2.57 -8.17
CA GLN A 104 2.25 -2.45 -8.87
C GLN A 104 3.20 -3.61 -8.54
N ALA A 105 3.30 -4.00 -7.27
CA ALA A 105 4.16 -5.11 -6.86
C ALA A 105 3.67 -6.46 -7.39
N ILE A 106 2.35 -6.70 -7.42
CA ILE A 106 1.77 -7.91 -8.02
C ILE A 106 2.06 -7.95 -9.53
N ILE A 107 1.86 -6.83 -10.23
CA ILE A 107 2.16 -6.71 -11.66
C ILE A 107 3.64 -7.00 -11.93
N ALA A 108 4.55 -6.38 -11.17
CA ALA A 108 5.99 -6.59 -11.30
C ALA A 108 6.41 -8.03 -10.96
N ALA A 109 5.66 -8.72 -10.11
CA ALA A 109 5.92 -10.10 -9.71
C ALA A 109 5.29 -11.15 -10.64
N THR A 110 4.60 -10.75 -11.70
CA THR A 110 3.99 -11.66 -12.68
C THR A 110 5.01 -12.68 -13.18
N GLY A 111 4.67 -13.97 -13.09
CA GLY A 111 5.53 -15.08 -13.50
C GLY A 111 6.50 -15.56 -12.42
N THR A 112 6.74 -14.79 -11.36
CA THR A 112 7.46 -15.23 -10.16
C THR A 112 6.50 -15.56 -9.02
N VAL A 113 5.48 -14.73 -8.83
CA VAL A 113 4.41 -14.94 -7.85
C VAL A 113 3.15 -15.39 -8.56
N ARG A 114 2.46 -16.37 -7.98
CA ARG A 114 1.15 -16.88 -8.41
C ARG A 114 0.12 -16.71 -7.32
#